data_AF-A0A844I6L8-F1
#
_entry.id   AF-A0A844I6L8-F1
#
_cell.length_a   1.000
_cell.length_b   1.000
_cell.length_c   1.000
_cell.angle_alpha   90.00
_cell.angle_beta   90.00
_cell.angle_gamma   90.00
#
_symmetry.space_group_name_H-M   'P 1'
#
loop_
_entity.id
_entity.type
_entity.pdbx_description
1 polymer ?
#
loop_
_entity_poly.entity_id
_entity_poly.type
_entity_poly.pdbx_seq_one_letter_code
_entity_poly.pdbx_strand_id
1 'polypeptide(L)'
;MSVENFASAIGEAIGASMEKALEEKLIEIADLYGCHYLTSGVRNTKSGTKVKKLLMSDNYGNEYDIDGVFANENMQPLILFESKYIRYKKHNRDKASWICNAHSAVRRRYHSIRSSIAVLAGNWSGSSQAMMKSNDINLFFVPFELICALLLEVGIEFYWGEKEKIKAKDAWYKYNNLTFEQKTLIGRKMVSLIEVQLISLIENILDESIERQVKKIVVEIVSSLGEVKVFEFNTIDNALEFLGQDDLKNVFLITDSLSLFDPPPIFDE
;
A
#
# COMPACT_ATOMS: atom_id res chain seq x y z
N MET A 1 15.46 27.68 -1.56
CA MET A 1 14.34 27.40 -2.49
C MET A 1 13.11 28.12 -1.97
N SER A 2 12.41 28.87 -2.82
CA SER A 2 11.11 29.48 -2.46
C SER A 2 10.06 28.38 -2.39
N VAL A 3 9.41 28.22 -1.24
CA VAL A 3 8.29 27.29 -1.09
C VAL A 3 7.06 27.91 -1.76
N GLU A 4 6.62 27.32 -2.87
CA GLU A 4 5.44 27.80 -3.61
C GLU A 4 4.12 27.46 -2.89
N ASN A 5 4.08 26.32 -2.20
CA ASN A 5 2.92 25.85 -1.45
C ASN A 5 3.32 25.32 -0.06
N PHE A 6 3.19 26.18 0.97
CA PHE A 6 3.50 25.82 2.35
C PHE A 6 2.68 24.65 2.88
N ALA A 7 1.44 24.48 2.41
CA ALA A 7 0.58 23.38 2.83
C ALA A 7 1.06 22.01 2.33
N SER A 8 1.56 21.96 1.08
CA SER A 8 2.18 20.75 0.51
C SER A 8 3.50 20.47 1.21
N ALA A 9 4.36 21.48 1.33
CA ALA A 9 5.70 21.33 1.89
C ALA A 9 5.70 20.76 3.31
N ILE A 10 4.85 21.29 4.20
CA ILE A 10 4.74 20.74 5.55
C ILE A 10 4.18 19.31 5.56
N GLY A 11 3.22 19.03 4.68
CA GLY A 11 2.66 17.69 4.53
C GLY A 11 3.71 16.66 4.13
N GLU A 12 4.51 16.98 3.11
CA GLU A 12 5.64 16.16 2.65
C GLU A 12 6.68 15.96 3.77
N ALA A 13 7.00 17.01 4.53
CA ALA A 13 7.98 16.91 5.61
C ALA A 13 7.51 16.06 6.81
N ILE A 14 6.21 16.13 7.13
CA ILE A 14 5.59 15.24 8.14
C ILE A 14 5.60 13.80 7.62
N GLY A 15 5.17 13.59 6.37
CA GLY A 15 5.20 12.28 5.70
C GLY A 15 6.59 11.65 5.76
N ALA A 16 7.62 12.39 5.35
CA ALA A 16 9.00 11.93 5.37
C ALA A 16 9.51 11.54 6.77
N SER A 17 8.99 12.19 7.82
CA SER A 17 9.39 11.86 9.20
C SER A 17 8.77 10.55 9.67
N MET A 18 7.53 10.27 9.27
CA MET A 18 6.88 8.96 9.48
C MET A 18 7.57 7.88 8.64
N GLU A 19 7.79 8.13 7.36
CA GLU A 19 8.44 7.18 6.42
C GLU A 19 9.80 6.74 6.96
N LYS A 20 10.61 7.68 7.44
CA LYS A 20 11.90 7.37 8.05
C LYS A 20 11.76 6.50 9.30
N ALA A 21 10.85 6.85 10.21
CA ALA A 21 10.64 6.08 11.43
C ALA A 21 10.14 4.65 11.13
N LEU A 22 9.33 4.52 10.08
CA LEU A 22 8.82 3.24 9.61
C LEU A 22 9.93 2.42 8.95
N GLU A 23 10.75 3.01 8.09
CA GLU A 23 11.91 2.35 7.47
C GLU A 23 12.88 1.81 8.53
N GLU A 24 13.22 2.60 9.55
CA GLU A 24 14.05 2.16 10.68
C GLU A 24 13.50 0.86 11.30
N LYS A 25 12.17 0.80 11.54
CA LYS A 25 11.52 -0.38 12.13
C LYS A 25 11.46 -1.58 11.18
N LEU A 26 11.21 -1.36 9.91
CA LEU A 26 11.13 -2.43 8.93
C LEU A 26 12.50 -3.07 8.65
N ILE A 27 13.59 -2.28 8.72
CA ILE A 27 14.96 -2.79 8.67
C ILE A 27 15.23 -3.68 9.89
N GLU A 28 14.91 -3.22 11.11
CA GLU A 28 15.09 -4.02 12.33
C GLU A 28 14.38 -5.39 12.23
N ILE A 29 13.15 -5.42 11.71
CA ILE A 29 12.39 -6.66 11.49
C ILE A 29 13.02 -7.52 10.40
N ALA A 30 13.44 -6.93 9.28
CA ALA A 30 14.05 -7.69 8.19
C ALA A 30 15.30 -8.43 8.67
N ASP A 31 16.17 -7.74 9.42
CA ASP A 31 17.39 -8.33 9.98
C ASP A 31 17.10 -9.49 10.94
N LEU A 32 16.05 -9.37 11.77
CA LEU A 32 15.63 -10.41 12.70
C LEU A 32 15.21 -11.72 12.00
N TYR A 33 14.61 -11.61 10.81
CA TYR A 33 14.09 -12.74 10.03
C TYR A 33 15.00 -13.16 8.87
N GLY A 34 16.26 -12.70 8.83
CA GLY A 34 17.20 -13.03 7.75
C GLY A 34 16.74 -12.54 6.37
N CYS A 35 15.93 -11.48 6.34
CA CYS A 35 15.42 -10.86 5.13
C CYS A 35 16.15 -9.53 4.86
N HIS A 36 15.89 -8.95 3.70
CA HIS A 36 16.35 -7.62 3.31
C HIS A 36 15.15 -6.69 3.15
N TYR A 37 15.20 -5.51 3.77
CA TYR A 37 14.27 -4.43 3.45
C TYR A 37 14.92 -3.47 2.45
N LEU A 38 14.33 -3.35 1.27
CA LEU A 38 14.83 -2.52 0.17
C LEU A 38 13.90 -1.34 -0.05
N THR A 39 14.45 -0.13 -0.08
CA THR A 39 13.78 1.12 -0.49
C THR A 39 14.34 1.70 -1.78
N SER A 40 15.31 1.01 -2.39
CA SER A 40 16.02 1.47 -3.58
C SER A 40 16.57 0.32 -4.41
N GLY A 41 16.80 0.56 -5.70
CA GLY A 41 17.34 -0.44 -6.62
C GLY A 41 18.73 -0.95 -6.20
N VAL A 42 18.95 -2.26 -6.38
CA VAL A 42 20.21 -2.94 -6.00
C VAL A 42 21.36 -2.72 -6.99
N ARG A 43 21.08 -2.18 -8.19
CA ARG A 43 22.09 -1.91 -9.22
C ARG A 43 22.44 -0.43 -9.26
N ASN A 44 23.68 -0.13 -9.58
CA ASN A 44 24.09 1.24 -9.91
C ASN A 44 23.57 1.64 -11.30
N THR A 45 23.37 2.94 -11.51
CA THR A 45 23.10 3.53 -12.82
C THR A 45 24.29 3.33 -13.75
N LYS A 46 24.11 3.60 -15.05
CA LYS A 46 25.22 3.60 -16.03
C LYS A 46 26.36 4.56 -15.64
N SER A 47 26.05 5.61 -14.87
CA SER A 47 27.03 6.56 -14.32
C SER A 47 27.68 6.11 -13.00
N GLY A 48 27.43 4.88 -12.54
CA GLY A 48 27.98 4.33 -11.30
C GLY A 48 27.31 4.84 -10.02
N THR A 49 26.19 5.56 -10.12
CA THR A 49 25.47 6.12 -8.97
C THR A 49 24.45 5.13 -8.44
N LYS A 50 24.23 5.07 -7.12
CA LYS A 50 23.17 4.22 -6.55
C LYS A 50 21.81 4.67 -7.07
N VAL A 51 21.00 3.73 -7.57
CA VAL A 51 19.63 4.02 -7.99
C VAL A 51 18.82 4.37 -6.73
N LYS A 52 18.08 5.49 -6.77
CA LYS A 52 17.29 5.97 -5.63
C LYS A 52 15.91 5.35 -5.52
N LYS A 53 15.35 4.91 -6.64
CA LYS A 53 14.00 4.35 -6.75
C LYS A 53 14.06 2.82 -6.71
N LEU A 54 13.04 2.19 -6.17
CA LEU A 54 12.89 0.74 -6.26
C LEU A 54 11.89 0.44 -7.38
N LEU A 55 12.42 0.30 -8.59
CA LEU A 55 11.62 -0.02 -9.77
C LEU A 55 11.41 -1.54 -9.88
N MET A 56 10.15 -1.96 -9.91
CA MET A 56 9.74 -3.34 -10.16
C MET A 56 8.87 -3.41 -11.41
N SER A 57 9.13 -4.38 -12.28
CA SER A 57 8.39 -4.50 -13.54
C SER A 57 7.26 -5.52 -13.44
N ASP A 58 6.17 -5.33 -14.20
CA ASP A 58 5.16 -6.37 -14.39
C ASP A 58 5.54 -7.38 -15.51
N ASN A 59 4.60 -8.26 -15.87
CA ASN A 59 4.76 -9.23 -16.97
C ASN A 59 4.90 -8.58 -18.37
N TYR A 60 4.58 -7.30 -18.51
CA TYR A 60 4.58 -6.56 -19.76
C TYR A 60 5.74 -5.55 -19.87
N GLY A 61 6.56 -5.44 -18.82
CA GLY A 61 7.69 -4.52 -18.76
C GLY A 61 7.33 -3.11 -18.27
N ASN A 62 6.10 -2.88 -17.77
CA ASN A 62 5.76 -1.62 -17.12
C ASN A 62 6.48 -1.54 -15.77
N GLU A 63 7.15 -0.43 -15.49
CA GLU A 63 7.87 -0.22 -14.24
C GLU A 63 7.03 0.55 -13.21
N TYR A 64 7.06 0.07 -11.97
CA TYR A 64 6.40 0.66 -10.83
C TYR A 64 7.44 1.01 -9.78
N ASP A 65 7.38 2.24 -9.27
CA ASP A 65 8.23 2.74 -8.19
C ASP A 65 7.59 2.36 -6.86
N ILE A 66 8.11 1.33 -6.20
CA ILE A 66 7.57 0.78 -4.95
C ILE A 66 8.33 1.41 -3.78
N ASP A 67 7.63 1.89 -2.74
CA ASP A 67 8.29 2.53 -1.60
C ASP A 67 9.21 1.56 -0.83
N GLY A 68 8.80 0.30 -0.68
CA GLY A 68 9.59 -0.70 0.05
C GLY A 68 9.26 -2.16 -0.29
N VAL A 69 10.24 -3.04 -0.16
CA VAL A 69 10.09 -4.48 -0.34
C VAL A 69 10.88 -5.25 0.71
N PHE A 70 10.22 -6.23 1.33
CA PHE A 70 10.94 -7.32 1.99
C PHE A 70 11.32 -8.36 0.95
N ALA A 71 12.59 -8.76 0.93
CA ALA A 71 13.10 -9.84 0.10
C ALA A 71 13.79 -10.90 0.97
N ASN A 72 13.71 -12.17 0.59
CA ASN A 72 14.46 -13.23 1.26
C ASN A 72 15.96 -13.18 0.88
N GLU A 73 16.76 -14.09 1.45
CA GLU A 73 18.20 -14.23 1.16
C GLU A 73 18.52 -14.41 -0.33
N ASN A 74 17.57 -14.96 -1.11
CA ASN A 74 17.70 -15.13 -2.57
C ASN A 74 17.22 -13.90 -3.36
N MET A 75 16.97 -12.77 -2.70
CA MET A 75 16.44 -11.53 -3.27
C MET A 75 15.07 -11.69 -3.95
N GLN A 76 14.28 -12.69 -3.54
CA GLN A 76 12.91 -12.86 -4.00
C GLN A 76 11.98 -11.99 -3.13
N PRO A 77 11.14 -11.12 -3.72
CA PRO A 77 10.26 -10.24 -2.96
C PRO A 77 9.17 -11.05 -2.26
N LEU A 78 8.95 -10.78 -0.98
CA LEU A 78 7.97 -11.43 -0.12
C LEU A 78 6.81 -10.50 0.25
N ILE A 79 7.09 -9.23 0.51
CA ILE A 79 6.10 -8.24 0.94
C ILE A 79 6.33 -6.96 0.14
N LEU A 80 5.28 -6.45 -0.50
CA LEU A 80 5.26 -5.10 -1.08
C LEU A 80 4.77 -4.12 -0.03
N PHE A 81 5.42 -2.97 0.05
CA PHE A 81 5.14 -1.97 1.07
C PHE A 81 4.98 -0.59 0.44
N GLU A 82 3.91 0.10 0.83
CA GLU A 82 3.63 1.48 0.44
C GLU A 82 3.29 2.32 1.66
N SER A 83 3.73 3.57 1.64
CA SER A 83 3.43 4.54 2.67
C SER A 83 2.98 5.85 2.03
N LYS A 84 1.85 6.38 2.49
CA LYS A 84 1.30 7.61 1.91
C LYS A 84 0.69 8.48 2.99
N TYR A 85 1.18 9.72 3.07
CA TYR A 85 0.55 10.78 3.81
C TYR A 85 -0.37 11.60 2.90
N ILE A 86 -1.64 11.77 3.30
CA ILE A 86 -2.57 12.67 2.64
C ILE A 86 -3.22 13.59 3.66
N ARG A 87 -3.05 14.90 3.46
CA ARG A 87 -3.77 15.91 4.24
C ARG A 87 -5.22 16.11 3.77
N TYR A 88 -5.43 16.22 2.46
CA TYR A 88 -6.72 16.57 1.87
C TYR A 88 -7.21 15.45 0.94
N LYS A 89 -8.48 15.07 1.09
CA LYS A 89 -9.08 13.90 0.43
C LYS A 89 -9.06 13.91 -1.11
N LYS A 90 -8.77 15.05 -1.75
CA LYS A 90 -8.82 15.22 -3.22
C LYS A 90 -7.91 14.26 -4.01
N HIS A 91 -6.86 13.73 -3.39
CA HIS A 91 -5.94 12.78 -4.02
C HIS A 91 -6.11 11.33 -3.55
N ASN A 92 -7.08 11.04 -2.66
CA ASN A 92 -7.23 9.70 -2.09
C ASN A 92 -7.48 8.64 -3.15
N ARG A 93 -8.38 8.91 -4.12
CA ARG A 93 -8.73 7.95 -5.17
C ARG A 93 -7.55 7.68 -6.09
N ASP A 94 -6.85 8.72 -6.53
CA ASP A 94 -5.70 8.58 -7.43
C ASP A 94 -4.57 7.78 -6.78
N LYS A 95 -4.26 8.10 -5.51
CA LYS A 95 -3.21 7.40 -4.76
C LYS A 95 -3.58 5.96 -4.44
N ALA A 96 -4.82 5.72 -3.98
CA ALA A 96 -5.30 4.35 -3.74
C ALA A 96 -5.30 3.51 -5.01
N SER A 97 -5.79 4.06 -6.12
CA SER A 97 -5.80 3.38 -7.43
C SER A 97 -4.38 3.05 -7.90
N TRP A 98 -3.43 3.98 -7.72
CA TRP A 98 -2.03 3.73 -8.06
C TRP A 98 -1.44 2.56 -7.23
N ILE A 99 -1.68 2.50 -5.91
CA ILE A 99 -1.21 1.39 -5.08
C ILE A 99 -1.83 0.08 -5.56
N CYS A 100 -3.16 0.06 -5.78
CA CYS A 100 -3.86 -1.13 -6.26
C CYS A 100 -3.28 -1.63 -7.59
N ASN A 101 -3.08 -0.73 -8.55
CA ASN A 101 -2.53 -1.08 -9.85
C ASN A 101 -1.09 -1.60 -9.72
N ALA A 102 -0.23 -0.88 -9.01
CA ALA A 102 1.18 -1.23 -8.85
C ALA A 102 1.36 -2.58 -8.15
N HIS A 103 0.72 -2.76 -6.99
CA HIS A 103 0.87 -3.99 -6.20
C HIS A 103 0.29 -5.19 -6.94
N SER A 104 -0.90 -5.08 -7.52
CA SER A 104 -1.52 -6.17 -8.26
C SER A 104 -0.72 -6.55 -9.51
N ALA A 105 -0.16 -5.57 -10.24
CA ALA A 105 0.66 -5.84 -11.42
C ALA A 105 1.98 -6.54 -11.05
N VAL A 106 2.68 -6.03 -10.02
CA VAL A 106 3.93 -6.62 -9.54
C VAL A 106 3.70 -8.03 -8.97
N ARG A 107 2.63 -8.26 -8.19
CA ARG A 107 2.30 -9.59 -7.65
C ARG A 107 2.06 -10.65 -8.72
N ARG A 108 1.48 -10.27 -9.87
CA ARG A 108 1.32 -11.19 -11.02
C ARG A 108 2.64 -11.57 -11.68
N ARG A 109 3.70 -10.78 -11.50
CA ARG A 109 5.05 -11.06 -12.04
C ARG A 109 5.92 -11.85 -11.07
N TYR A 110 5.83 -11.55 -9.77
CA TYR A 110 6.68 -12.12 -8.73
C TYR A 110 5.85 -12.98 -7.77
N HIS A 111 5.71 -14.26 -8.11
CA HIS A 111 4.88 -15.22 -7.37
C HIS A 111 5.36 -15.51 -5.93
N SER A 112 6.56 -15.08 -5.57
CA SER A 112 7.07 -15.16 -4.19
C SER A 112 6.39 -14.19 -3.23
N ILE A 113 5.72 -13.15 -3.75
CA ILE A 113 5.07 -12.13 -2.92
C ILE A 113 3.86 -12.73 -2.21
N ARG A 114 3.91 -12.69 -0.89
CA ARG A 114 2.89 -13.23 0.03
C ARG A 114 1.88 -12.19 0.44
N SER A 115 2.29 -10.91 0.50
CA SER A 115 1.43 -9.85 1.02
C SER A 115 1.72 -8.48 0.38
N SER A 116 0.69 -7.63 0.41
CA SER A 116 0.74 -6.21 0.12
C SER A 116 0.34 -5.46 1.39
N ILE A 117 1.13 -4.45 1.76
CA ILE A 117 0.87 -3.61 2.93
C ILE A 117 0.89 -2.14 2.51
N ALA A 118 -0.08 -1.36 2.99
CA ALA A 118 -0.09 0.08 2.87
C ALA A 118 -0.28 0.75 4.24
N VAL A 119 0.65 1.66 4.59
CA VAL A 119 0.55 2.55 5.75
C VAL A 119 0.03 3.91 5.31
N LEU A 120 -1.15 4.25 5.78
CA LEU A 120 -1.94 5.38 5.33
C LEU A 120 -2.05 6.41 6.45
N ALA A 121 -1.41 7.56 6.28
CA ALA A 121 -1.42 8.64 7.24
C ALA A 121 -2.30 9.81 6.78
N GLY A 122 -3.02 10.41 7.71
CA GLY A 122 -3.89 11.56 7.47
C GLY A 122 -5.31 11.18 7.04
N ASN A 123 -5.88 11.93 6.11
CA ASN A 123 -7.32 11.92 5.79
C ASN A 123 -7.66 10.99 4.61
N TRP A 124 -7.88 9.71 4.90
CA TRP A 124 -8.27 8.71 3.91
C TRP A 124 -9.78 8.45 3.89
N SER A 125 -10.39 8.40 2.71
CA SER A 125 -11.83 8.14 2.53
C SER A 125 -12.14 6.66 2.59
N GLY A 126 -13.28 6.28 3.18
CA GLY A 126 -13.73 4.89 3.26
C GLY A 126 -13.76 4.18 1.90
N SER A 127 -14.21 4.86 0.84
CA SER A 127 -14.21 4.28 -0.52
C SER A 127 -12.81 3.95 -1.06
N SER A 128 -11.80 4.76 -0.75
CA SER A 128 -10.41 4.49 -1.12
C SER A 128 -9.82 3.34 -0.32
N GLN A 129 -10.19 3.26 0.97
CA GLN A 129 -9.80 2.15 1.84
C GLN A 129 -10.43 0.83 1.36
N ALA A 130 -11.73 0.84 1.07
CA ALA A 130 -12.45 -0.32 0.54
C ALA A 130 -11.83 -0.82 -0.77
N MET A 131 -11.46 0.08 -1.69
CA MET A 131 -10.77 -0.25 -2.94
C MET A 131 -9.44 -0.97 -2.70
N MET A 132 -8.61 -0.48 -1.76
CA MET A 132 -7.34 -1.15 -1.46
C MET A 132 -7.55 -2.50 -0.77
N LYS A 133 -8.50 -2.59 0.18
CA LYS A 133 -8.86 -3.86 0.83
C LYS A 133 -9.36 -4.90 -0.19
N SER A 134 -10.17 -4.49 -1.16
CA SER A 134 -10.66 -5.39 -2.22
C SER A 134 -9.57 -5.81 -3.22
N ASN A 135 -8.37 -5.23 -3.16
CA ASN A 135 -7.19 -5.64 -3.93
C ASN A 135 -6.17 -6.41 -3.05
N ASP A 136 -6.64 -7.01 -1.95
CA ASP A 136 -5.83 -7.78 -0.99
C ASP A 136 -4.65 -6.99 -0.41
N ILE A 137 -4.87 -5.69 -0.11
CA ILE A 137 -3.89 -4.83 0.53
C ILE A 137 -4.24 -4.67 2.01
N ASN A 138 -3.33 -5.06 2.89
CA ASN A 138 -3.45 -4.85 4.32
C ASN A 138 -3.20 -3.38 4.66
N LEU A 139 -4.14 -2.76 5.37
CA LEU A 139 -4.13 -1.32 5.65
C LEU A 139 -3.84 -1.04 7.11
N PHE A 140 -2.92 -0.11 7.36
CA PHE A 140 -2.63 0.45 8.68
C PHE A 140 -2.80 1.96 8.65
N PHE A 141 -3.41 2.53 9.69
CA PHE A 141 -3.84 3.91 9.67
C PHE A 141 -3.21 4.75 10.78
N VAL A 142 -2.66 5.90 10.38
CA VAL A 142 -2.30 6.97 11.30
C VAL A 142 -3.28 8.13 11.09
N PRO A 143 -4.25 8.33 12.00
CA PRO A 143 -5.33 9.30 11.79
C PRO A 143 -4.81 10.74 11.80
N PHE A 144 -5.46 11.61 11.02
CA PHE A 144 -5.07 13.02 10.90
C PHE A 144 -5.13 13.76 12.23
N GLU A 145 -6.08 13.39 13.10
CA GLU A 145 -6.30 13.97 14.41
C GLU A 145 -5.10 13.71 15.34
N LEU A 146 -4.52 12.50 15.29
CA LEU A 146 -3.31 12.18 16.02
C LEU A 146 -2.15 13.06 15.54
N ILE A 147 -1.98 13.19 14.23
CA ILE A 147 -0.90 14.03 13.65
C ILE A 147 -1.05 15.48 14.11
N CYS A 148 -2.29 16.02 14.12
CA CYS A 148 -2.56 17.35 14.64
C CYS A 148 -2.20 17.48 16.13
N ALA A 149 -2.54 16.49 16.95
CA ALA A 149 -2.23 16.50 18.38
C ALA A 149 -0.72 16.47 18.63
N LEU A 150 0.02 15.60 17.94
CA LEU A 150 1.48 15.50 18.04
C LEU A 150 2.20 16.80 17.64
N LEU A 151 1.70 17.47 16.60
CA LEU A 151 2.24 18.76 16.16
C LEU A 151 1.91 19.88 17.16
N LEU A 152 0.74 19.82 17.80
CA LEU A 152 0.35 20.80 18.81
C LEU A 152 1.24 20.71 20.06
N GLU A 153 1.68 19.51 20.45
CA GLU A 153 2.63 19.30 21.58
C GLU A 153 3.94 20.09 21.38
N VAL A 154 4.34 20.33 20.13
CA VAL A 154 5.54 21.11 19.78
C VAL A 154 5.20 22.54 19.31
N GLY A 155 3.98 23.02 19.60
CA GLY A 155 3.55 24.40 19.33
C GLY A 155 3.13 24.68 17.88
N ILE A 156 2.82 23.64 17.10
CA ILE A 156 2.43 23.75 15.68
C ILE A 156 0.93 23.51 15.54
N GLU A 157 0.18 24.58 15.29
CA GLU A 157 -1.25 24.48 14.94
C GLU A 157 -1.38 23.93 13.50
N PHE A 158 -1.88 22.70 13.38
CA PHE A 158 -2.00 22.02 12.08
C PHE A 158 -3.44 21.81 11.60
N TYR A 159 -4.42 22.06 12.48
CA TYR A 159 -5.83 21.93 12.18
C TYR A 159 -6.37 23.20 11.50
N TRP A 160 -6.22 23.28 10.18
CA TRP A 160 -6.68 24.39 9.36
C TRP A 160 -7.07 23.93 7.96
N GLY A 161 -7.95 24.69 7.30
CA GLY A 161 -8.49 24.41 5.97
C GLY A 161 -7.62 24.88 4.82
N GLU A 162 -7.81 24.33 3.61
CA GLU A 162 -6.93 24.54 2.45
C GLU A 162 -6.70 26.01 2.05
N LYS A 163 -7.63 26.91 2.38
CA LYS A 163 -7.54 28.34 2.06
C LYS A 163 -6.75 29.16 3.09
N GLU A 164 -6.40 28.60 4.26
CA GLU A 164 -5.74 29.31 5.36
C GLU A 164 -4.21 29.41 5.17
N LYS A 165 -3.79 30.12 4.11
CA LYS A 165 -2.38 30.20 3.69
C LYS A 165 -1.43 30.76 4.75
N ILE A 166 -1.89 31.66 5.62
CA ILE A 166 -1.07 32.26 6.69
C ILE A 166 -0.74 31.20 7.75
N LYS A 167 -1.73 30.43 8.20
CA LYS A 167 -1.52 29.31 9.14
C LYS A 167 -0.61 28.24 8.55
N ALA A 168 -0.77 27.93 7.25
CA ALA A 168 0.10 27.01 6.55
C ALA A 168 1.57 27.47 6.56
N LYS A 169 1.80 28.75 6.29
CA LYS A 169 3.13 29.35 6.31
C LYS A 169 3.75 29.31 7.71
N ASP A 170 3.00 29.71 8.73
CA ASP A 170 3.46 29.68 10.13
C ASP A 170 3.83 28.25 10.56
N ALA A 171 2.93 27.30 10.34
CA ALA A 171 3.16 25.90 10.66
C ALA A 171 4.42 25.35 9.95
N TRP A 172 4.61 25.68 8.66
CA TRP A 172 5.80 25.25 7.92
C TRP A 172 7.09 25.75 8.56
N TYR A 173 7.17 27.04 8.90
CA TYR A 173 8.38 27.59 9.50
C TYR A 173 8.65 27.01 10.88
N LYS A 174 7.61 26.84 11.70
CA LYS A 174 7.75 26.18 13.01
C LYS A 174 8.24 24.75 12.85
N TYR A 175 7.66 23.97 11.93
CA TYR A 175 8.10 22.61 11.64
C TYR A 175 9.55 22.57 11.14
N ASN A 176 9.90 23.46 10.21
CA ASN A 176 11.24 23.52 9.64
C ASN A 176 12.31 23.82 10.72
N ASN A 177 11.95 24.67 11.69
CA ASN A 177 12.80 25.04 12.83
C ASN A 177 12.87 23.96 13.92
N LEU A 178 12.06 22.90 13.87
CA LEU A 178 12.23 21.77 14.78
C LEU A 178 13.59 21.11 14.54
N THR A 179 14.20 20.69 15.65
CA THR A 179 15.41 19.87 15.67
C THR A 179 15.18 18.53 14.95
N PHE A 180 16.26 17.88 14.57
CA PHE A 180 16.19 16.55 13.98
C PHE A 180 15.54 15.55 14.96
N GLU A 181 15.89 15.60 16.25
CA GLU A 181 15.32 14.72 17.27
C GLU A 181 13.80 14.92 17.43
N GLN A 182 13.32 16.16 17.38
CA GLN A 182 11.88 16.44 17.45
C GLN A 182 11.13 15.88 16.24
N LYS A 183 11.65 16.05 15.03
CA LYS A 183 11.05 15.50 13.80
C LYS A 183 11.01 13.96 13.85
N THR A 184 12.12 13.34 14.26
CA THR A 184 12.20 11.89 14.46
C THR A 184 11.20 11.41 15.51
N LEU A 185 11.06 12.11 16.64
CA LEU A 185 10.11 11.75 17.69
C LEU A 185 8.65 11.81 17.19
N ILE A 186 8.29 12.81 16.40
CA ILE A 186 6.95 12.90 15.78
C ILE A 186 6.70 11.67 14.91
N GLY A 187 7.64 11.34 14.02
CA GLY A 187 7.55 10.15 13.16
C GLY A 187 7.40 8.85 13.96
N ARG A 188 8.20 8.67 15.01
CA ARG A 188 8.12 7.49 15.89
C ARG A 188 6.77 7.38 16.60
N LYS A 189 6.24 8.49 17.13
CA LYS A 189 4.91 8.51 17.76
C LYS A 189 3.79 8.19 16.77
N MET A 190 3.94 8.58 15.50
CA MET A 190 2.99 8.18 14.45
C MET A 190 3.03 6.67 14.21
N VAL A 191 4.23 6.09 14.06
CA VAL A 191 4.42 4.65 13.80
C VAL A 191 4.00 3.81 15.00
N SER A 192 4.25 4.25 16.23
CA SER A 192 3.92 3.48 17.44
C SER A 192 2.43 3.14 17.58
N LEU A 193 1.55 3.91 16.93
CA LEU A 193 0.11 3.60 16.90
C LEU A 193 -0.18 2.27 16.20
N ILE A 194 0.55 1.97 15.13
CA ILE A 194 0.30 0.82 14.26
C ILE A 194 1.34 -0.30 14.44
N GLU A 195 2.45 -0.01 15.12
CA GLU A 195 3.64 -0.84 15.22
C GLU A 195 3.32 -2.29 15.63
N VAL A 196 2.58 -2.49 16.72
CA VAL A 196 2.28 -3.83 17.24
C VAL A 196 1.53 -4.69 16.21
N GLN A 197 0.50 -4.14 15.58
CA GLN A 197 -0.32 -4.88 14.61
C GLN A 197 0.44 -5.10 13.30
N LEU A 198 1.20 -4.10 12.87
CA LEU A 198 2.01 -4.17 11.66
C LEU A 198 3.09 -5.23 11.78
N ILE A 199 3.86 -5.20 12.86
CA ILE A 199 4.92 -6.15 13.13
C ILE A 199 4.33 -7.56 13.23
N SER A 200 3.28 -7.76 14.02
CA SER A 200 2.65 -9.08 14.15
C SER A 200 2.19 -9.65 12.79
N LEU A 201 1.64 -8.82 11.89
CA LEU A 201 1.31 -9.26 10.54
C LEU A 201 2.56 -9.68 9.75
N ILE A 202 3.62 -8.87 9.78
CA ILE A 202 4.87 -9.16 9.07
C ILE A 202 5.50 -10.45 9.59
N GLU A 203 5.60 -10.62 10.91
CA GLU A 203 6.14 -11.82 11.55
C GLU A 203 5.40 -13.07 11.07
N ASN A 204 4.06 -13.05 11.06
CA ASN A 204 3.25 -14.16 10.55
C ASN A 204 3.47 -14.43 9.05
N ILE A 205 3.76 -13.42 8.23
CA ILE A 205 4.03 -13.61 6.79
C ILE A 205 5.41 -14.23 6.55
N LEU A 206 6.38 -13.87 7.40
CA LEU A 206 7.78 -14.30 7.29
C LEU A 206 8.04 -15.64 8.00
N ASP A 207 7.14 -16.10 8.88
CA ASP A 207 7.25 -17.39 9.55
C ASP A 207 7.04 -18.57 8.57
N GLU A 208 8.15 -19.23 8.20
CA GLU A 208 8.15 -20.41 7.33
C GLU A 208 7.63 -21.68 8.02
N SER A 209 7.43 -21.67 9.35
CA SER A 209 6.89 -22.83 10.07
C SER A 209 5.38 -22.97 9.89
N ILE A 210 4.70 -21.91 9.44
CA ILE A 210 3.26 -21.90 9.20
C ILE A 210 2.94 -22.71 7.94
N GLU A 211 2.12 -23.73 8.10
CA GLU A 211 1.65 -24.56 6.98
C GLU A 211 0.81 -23.73 6.00
N ARG A 212 1.16 -23.81 4.71
CA ARG A 212 0.44 -23.13 3.64
C ARG A 212 -0.83 -23.90 3.30
N GLN A 213 -1.97 -23.24 3.40
CA GLN A 213 -3.27 -23.81 3.03
C GLN A 213 -3.86 -23.10 1.82
N VAL A 214 -4.46 -23.87 0.91
CA VAL A 214 -5.23 -23.32 -0.21
C VAL A 214 -6.53 -22.75 0.34
N LYS A 215 -6.67 -21.42 0.32
CA LYS A 215 -7.89 -20.73 0.77
C LYS A 215 -8.90 -20.47 -0.34
N LYS A 216 -8.42 -20.29 -1.58
CA LYS A 216 -9.24 -19.92 -2.72
C LYS A 216 -8.59 -20.39 -4.01
N ILE A 217 -9.41 -20.84 -4.95
CA ILE A 217 -9.05 -21.14 -6.33
C ILE A 217 -9.94 -20.28 -7.21
N VAL A 218 -9.33 -19.58 -8.17
CA VAL A 218 -10.04 -18.75 -9.13
C VAL A 218 -9.84 -19.34 -10.51
N VAL A 219 -10.94 -19.64 -11.20
CA VAL A 219 -10.93 -20.07 -12.60
C VAL A 219 -11.49 -18.92 -13.44
N GLU A 220 -10.64 -18.36 -14.29
CA GLU A 220 -11.03 -17.36 -15.28
C GLU A 220 -11.15 -18.05 -16.64
N ILE A 221 -12.35 -17.98 -17.24
CA ILE A 221 -12.61 -18.45 -18.60
C ILE A 221 -12.86 -17.23 -19.47
N VAL A 222 -12.09 -17.11 -20.57
CA VAL A 222 -12.17 -16.00 -21.51
C VAL A 222 -12.64 -16.53 -22.86
N SER A 223 -13.75 -15.99 -23.38
CA SER A 223 -14.24 -16.35 -24.72
C SER A 223 -13.40 -15.69 -25.80
N SER A 224 -13.47 -16.21 -27.03
CA SER A 224 -12.81 -15.57 -28.19
C SER A 224 -13.39 -14.19 -28.53
N LEU A 225 -14.53 -13.82 -27.96
CA LEU A 225 -15.16 -12.50 -28.12
C LEU A 225 -14.80 -11.54 -26.97
N GLY A 226 -14.04 -12.01 -25.97
CA GLY A 226 -13.57 -11.20 -24.84
C GLY A 226 -14.50 -11.21 -23.62
N GLU A 227 -15.52 -12.08 -23.59
CA GLU A 227 -16.32 -12.29 -22.38
C GLU A 227 -15.47 -12.97 -21.32
N VAL A 228 -15.56 -12.49 -20.08
CA VAL A 228 -14.82 -13.04 -18.95
C VAL A 228 -15.82 -13.57 -17.93
N LYS A 229 -15.67 -14.84 -17.57
CA LYS A 229 -16.42 -15.48 -16.48
C LYS A 229 -15.42 -15.94 -15.42
N VAL A 230 -15.65 -15.51 -14.18
CA VAL A 230 -14.78 -15.82 -13.04
C VAL A 230 -15.55 -16.69 -12.06
N PHE A 231 -14.98 -17.82 -11.70
CA PHE A 231 -15.51 -18.75 -10.72
C PHE A 231 -14.56 -18.88 -9.54
N GLU A 232 -15.10 -18.85 -8.33
CA GLU A 232 -14.31 -19.00 -7.10
C GLU A 232 -14.70 -20.31 -6.39
N PHE A 233 -13.69 -21.07 -5.99
CA PHE A 233 -13.84 -22.34 -5.27
C PHE A 233 -12.99 -22.36 -4.01
N ASN A 234 -13.49 -23.02 -2.96
CA ASN A 234 -12.78 -23.15 -1.68
C ASN A 234 -11.89 -24.41 -1.61
N THR A 235 -12.04 -25.35 -2.55
CA THR A 235 -11.30 -26.62 -2.58
C THR A 235 -10.82 -26.94 -4.00
N ILE A 236 -9.70 -27.67 -4.09
CA ILE A 236 -9.14 -28.15 -5.37
C ILE A 236 -10.13 -29.06 -6.07
N ASP A 237 -10.78 -29.96 -5.34
CA ASP A 237 -11.71 -30.93 -5.91
C ASP A 237 -12.88 -30.26 -6.61
N ASN A 238 -13.50 -29.23 -6.00
CA ASN A 238 -14.62 -28.51 -6.62
C ASN A 238 -14.20 -27.79 -7.91
N ALA A 239 -12.99 -27.22 -7.93
CA ALA A 239 -12.47 -26.56 -9.12
C ALA A 239 -12.19 -27.57 -10.25
N LEU A 240 -11.65 -28.74 -9.93
CA LEU A 240 -11.42 -29.82 -10.90
C LEU A 240 -12.73 -30.41 -11.42
N GLU A 241 -13.71 -30.62 -10.54
CA GLU A 241 -15.05 -31.07 -10.93
C GLU A 241 -15.70 -30.09 -11.90
N PHE A 242 -15.61 -28.79 -11.62
CA PHE A 242 -16.08 -27.75 -12.54
C PHE A 242 -15.38 -27.80 -13.90
N LEU A 243 -14.05 -27.90 -13.91
CA LEU A 243 -13.26 -27.96 -15.15
C LEU A 243 -13.47 -29.25 -15.96
N GLY A 244 -13.91 -30.34 -15.30
CA GLY A 244 -14.21 -31.62 -15.93
C GLY A 244 -15.58 -31.69 -16.61
N GLN A 245 -16.39 -30.64 -16.55
CA GLN A 245 -17.70 -30.60 -17.21
C GLN A 245 -17.54 -30.45 -18.73
N ASP A 246 -18.23 -31.30 -19.51
CA ASP A 246 -18.15 -31.29 -20.98
C ASP A 246 -18.69 -30.00 -21.64
N ASP A 247 -19.41 -29.17 -20.89
CA ASP A 247 -20.23 -28.08 -21.42
C ASP A 247 -19.80 -26.68 -20.98
N LEU A 248 -18.51 -26.47 -20.73
CA LEU A 248 -17.98 -25.15 -20.36
C LEU A 248 -18.26 -24.05 -21.40
N LYS A 249 -18.59 -24.41 -22.64
CA LYS A 249 -18.99 -23.45 -23.69
C LYS A 249 -20.34 -22.79 -23.38
N ASN A 250 -21.29 -23.53 -22.81
CA ASN A 250 -22.62 -23.01 -22.52
C ASN A 250 -22.64 -22.03 -21.35
N VAL A 251 -21.56 -21.96 -20.57
CA VAL A 251 -21.38 -20.97 -19.49
C VAL A 251 -21.48 -19.52 -19.99
N PHE A 252 -21.08 -19.25 -21.25
CA PHE A 252 -21.23 -17.93 -21.86
C PHE A 252 -22.64 -17.67 -22.41
N LEU A 253 -23.42 -18.72 -22.69
CA LEU A 253 -24.77 -18.61 -23.21
C LEU A 253 -25.82 -18.32 -22.12
N ILE A 254 -25.47 -18.52 -20.84
CA ILE A 254 -26.32 -18.18 -19.69
C ILE A 254 -26.06 -16.72 -19.29
N THR A 255 -27.09 -15.90 -19.42
CA THR A 255 -27.03 -14.45 -19.16
C THR A 255 -27.63 -14.10 -17.80
N ASP A 256 -26.91 -14.39 -16.72
CA ASP A 256 -27.19 -13.84 -15.37
C ASP A 256 -26.49 -12.49 -15.16
N SER A 257 -26.33 -11.71 -16.25
CA SER A 257 -25.60 -10.45 -16.19
C SER A 257 -26.43 -9.37 -15.51
N LEU A 258 -25.78 -8.59 -14.65
CA LEU A 258 -26.31 -7.31 -14.24
C LEU A 258 -26.47 -6.41 -15.46
N SER A 259 -27.56 -5.66 -15.46
CA SER A 259 -27.80 -4.51 -16.33
C SER A 259 -27.13 -3.26 -15.75
N LEU A 260 -27.04 -2.20 -16.57
CA LEU A 260 -26.58 -0.89 -16.10
C LEU A 260 -27.54 -0.24 -15.07
N PHE A 261 -28.71 -0.83 -14.83
CA PHE A 261 -29.72 -0.33 -13.91
C PHE A 261 -29.80 -1.11 -12.60
N ASP A 262 -29.08 -2.23 -12.50
CA ASP A 262 -29.01 -2.97 -11.24
C ASP A 262 -28.20 -2.16 -10.20
N PRO A 263 -28.67 -2.13 -8.94
CA PRO A 263 -28.03 -1.33 -7.91
C PRO A 263 -26.62 -1.87 -7.59
N PRO A 264 -25.68 -0.99 -7.17
CA PRO A 264 -24.38 -1.44 -6.70
C PRO A 264 -24.55 -2.32 -5.44
N PRO A 265 -23.57 -3.19 -5.14
CA PRO A 265 -23.58 -3.97 -3.91
C PRO A 265 -23.72 -3.06 -2.68
N ILE A 266 -24.62 -3.44 -1.76
CA ILE A 266 -24.74 -2.80 -0.45
C ILE A 266 -23.71 -3.47 0.46
N PHE A 267 -22.78 -2.69 1.01
CA PHE A 267 -21.82 -3.16 2.01
C PHE A 267 -22.33 -2.74 3.39
N ASP A 268 -22.41 -3.68 4.33
CA ASP A 268 -22.65 -3.36 5.74
C ASP A 268 -21.44 -2.57 6.28
N GLU A 269 -21.71 -1.46 6.98
CA GLU A 269 -20.70 -0.57 7.59
C GLU A 269 -19.93 -1.23 8.74
#